data_AF-A0A6A6IX15-F1
#
_entry.id   AF-A0A6A6IX15-F1
#
_cell.length_a   1.000
_cell.length_b   1.000
_cell.length_c   1.000
_cell.angle_alpha   90.00
_cell.angle_beta   90.00
_cell.angle_gamma   90.00
#
_symmetry.space_group_name_H-M   'P 1'
#
loop_
_entity.id
_entity.type
_entity.pdbx_description
1 polymer ?
#
loop_
_entity_poly.entity_id
_entity_poly.type
_entity_poly.pdbx_seq_one_letter_code
_entity_poly.pdbx_strand_id
1 'polypeptide(L)'
;KYFALLMTPVGECNLYEYYDIAHNCPDKLSLLRSFFGCIANALQYVHSIKIRHRDIKPHNVLVKGDRVLLTDFGIALDWENLSRSTTTADSGKTWVYAAPEVARYEKRNTAADVWSLGCVFMEMVTVLKGEIVAAMRSFFEEQSGNYRFY
;
A
#
# COMPACT_ATOMS: atom_id res chain seq x y z
N LYS A 1 -24.41 -12.06 -17.86
CA LYS A 1 -23.36 -12.79 -17.11
C LYS A 1 -23.06 -11.97 -15.86
N TYR A 2 -23.37 -12.47 -14.68
CA TYR A 2 -22.99 -11.82 -13.41
C TYR A 2 -21.70 -12.47 -12.93
N PHE A 3 -20.67 -11.67 -12.72
CA PHE A 3 -19.50 -12.07 -11.96
C PHE A 3 -19.69 -11.56 -10.54
N ALA A 4 -19.66 -12.47 -9.55
CA ALA A 4 -19.63 -12.12 -8.14
C ALA A 4 -18.34 -12.70 -7.55
N LEU A 5 -17.47 -11.83 -7.06
CA LEU A 5 -16.30 -12.21 -6.27
C LEU A 5 -16.71 -12.19 -4.80
N LEU A 6 -16.99 -13.36 -4.24
CA LEU A 6 -17.11 -13.56 -2.80
C LEU A 6 -15.70 -13.60 -2.21
N MET A 7 -15.30 -12.54 -1.52
CA MET A 7 -14.01 -12.49 -0.81
C MET A 7 -14.28 -12.62 0.69
N THR A 8 -14.21 -13.84 1.20
CA THR A 8 -14.03 -14.06 2.63
C THR A 8 -12.53 -14.17 2.94
N PRO A 9 -12.05 -13.50 4.00
CA PRO A 9 -12.82 -12.72 4.96
C PRO A 9 -13.00 -11.26 4.53
N VAL A 10 -14.20 -10.73 4.78
CA VAL A 10 -14.44 -9.28 4.78
C VAL A 10 -13.64 -8.70 5.95
N GLY A 11 -12.66 -7.83 5.66
CA GLY A 11 -11.98 -7.05 6.69
C GLY A 11 -12.98 -6.15 7.41
N GLU A 12 -12.70 -5.79 8.65
CA GLU A 12 -13.51 -4.82 9.41
C GLU A 12 -13.37 -3.42 8.83
N CYS A 13 -12.16 -3.07 8.40
CA CYS A 13 -11.81 -1.84 7.71
C CYS A 13 -10.55 -2.05 6.87
N ASN A 14 -10.16 -1.05 6.08
CA ASN A 14 -8.81 -1.01 5.47
C ASN A 14 -7.85 -0.19 6.35
N LEU A 15 -6.54 -0.29 6.08
CA LEU A 15 -5.51 0.37 6.86
C LEU A 15 -5.62 1.90 6.80
N TYR A 16 -6.15 2.47 5.71
CA TYR A 16 -6.40 3.91 5.60
C TYR A 16 -7.42 4.35 6.66
N GLU A 17 -8.56 3.65 6.76
CA GLU A 17 -9.58 3.90 7.78
C GLU A 17 -9.06 3.61 9.20
N TYR A 18 -8.20 2.59 9.35
CA TYR A 18 -7.60 2.25 10.63
C TYR A 18 -6.68 3.35 11.17
N TYR A 19 -6.09 4.19 10.32
CA TYR A 19 -5.27 5.33 10.77
C TYR A 19 -6.07 6.28 11.65
N ASP A 20 -7.30 6.62 11.26
CA ASP A 20 -8.17 7.49 12.05
C ASP A 20 -8.58 6.84 13.36
N ILE A 21 -8.86 5.53 13.35
CA ILE A 21 -9.15 4.75 14.57
C ILE A 21 -7.96 4.78 15.52
N ALA A 22 -6.75 4.53 15.01
CA ALA A 22 -5.54 4.47 15.80
C ALA A 22 -5.11 5.83 16.36
N HIS A 23 -5.31 6.90 15.58
CA HIS A 23 -5.03 8.26 16.01
C HIS A 23 -5.93 8.67 17.20
N ASN A 24 -7.21 8.28 17.16
CA ASN A 24 -8.19 8.61 18.21
C ASN A 24 -8.20 7.63 19.39
N CYS A 25 -7.49 6.50 19.31
CA CYS A 25 -7.48 5.45 20.34
C CYS A 25 -6.06 4.93 20.58
N PRO A 26 -5.34 5.45 21.59
CA PRO A 26 -3.94 5.09 21.85
C PRO A 26 -3.67 3.58 21.99
N ASP A 27 -4.63 2.81 22.51
CA ASP A 27 -4.52 1.35 22.66
C ASP A 27 -4.31 0.64 21.32
N LYS A 28 -4.84 1.21 20.23
CA LYS A 28 -4.75 0.69 18.86
C LYS A 28 -3.39 0.94 18.20
N LEU A 29 -2.55 1.84 18.74
CA LEU A 29 -1.20 2.10 18.23
C LEU A 29 -0.27 0.90 18.42
N SER A 30 -0.45 0.15 19.51
CA SER A 30 0.29 -1.09 19.75
C SER A 30 0.07 -2.10 18.63
N LEU A 31 -1.18 -2.22 18.18
CA LEU A 31 -1.58 -3.10 17.10
C LEU A 31 -1.14 -2.55 15.73
N LEU A 32 -1.22 -1.24 15.49
CA LEU A 32 -0.68 -0.63 14.27
C LEU A 32 0.82 -0.94 14.10
N ARG A 33 1.58 -0.95 15.21
CA ARG A 33 3.01 -1.28 15.21
C ARG A 33 3.27 -2.73 14.79
N SER A 34 2.42 -3.68 15.17
CA SER A 34 2.61 -5.09 14.77
C SER A 34 2.36 -5.31 13.28
N PHE A 35 1.53 -4.48 12.65
CA PHE A 35 1.18 -4.59 11.23
C PHE A 35 2.38 -4.44 10.29
N PHE A 36 3.44 -3.72 10.67
CA PHE A 36 4.67 -3.60 9.87
C PHE A 36 5.23 -4.98 9.48
N GLY A 37 5.40 -5.86 10.47
CA GLY A 37 5.92 -7.21 10.25
C GLY A 37 4.96 -8.07 9.42
N CYS A 38 3.65 -7.97 9.68
CA CYS A 38 2.65 -8.73 8.95
C CYS A 38 2.59 -8.36 7.47
N ILE A 39 2.58 -7.06 7.13
CA ILE A 39 2.52 -6.58 5.74
C ILE A 39 3.82 -6.93 5.01
N ALA A 40 4.98 -6.74 5.65
CA ALA A 40 6.27 -7.10 5.07
C ALA A 40 6.37 -8.60 4.76
N ASN A 41 5.92 -9.46 5.69
CA ASN A 41 5.90 -10.91 5.48
C ASN A 41 4.91 -11.32 4.38
N ALA A 42 3.73 -10.69 4.31
CA ALA A 42 2.78 -10.92 3.23
C ALA A 42 3.38 -10.57 1.86
N LEU A 43 4.07 -9.42 1.75
CA LEU A 43 4.73 -9.04 0.51
C LEU A 43 5.89 -9.97 0.15
N GLN A 44 6.70 -10.36 1.13
CA GLN A 44 7.77 -11.33 0.93
C GLN A 44 7.23 -12.66 0.37
N TYR A 45 6.11 -13.16 0.93
CA TYR A 45 5.46 -14.36 0.43
C TYR A 45 5.02 -14.19 -1.03
N VAL A 46 4.33 -13.09 -1.36
CA VAL A 46 3.90 -12.78 -2.73
C VAL A 46 5.07 -12.77 -3.71
N HIS A 47 6.20 -12.15 -3.33
CA HIS A 47 7.42 -12.14 -4.15
C HIS A 47 8.07 -13.52 -4.27
N SER A 48 8.01 -14.35 -3.22
CA SER A 48 8.57 -15.71 -3.22
C SER A 48 7.89 -16.63 -4.25
N ILE A 49 6.58 -16.46 -4.45
CA ILE A 49 5.79 -17.16 -5.47
C ILE A 49 5.75 -16.43 -6.81
N LYS A 50 6.72 -15.55 -7.06
CA LYS A 50 6.93 -14.85 -8.33
C LYS A 50 5.75 -13.98 -8.78
N ILE A 51 5.00 -13.43 -7.83
CA ILE A 51 3.95 -12.45 -8.09
C ILE A 51 4.44 -11.05 -7.72
N ARG A 52 4.07 -10.05 -8.52
CA ARG A 52 4.18 -8.63 -8.16
C ARG A 52 2.81 -8.09 -7.82
N HIS A 53 2.66 -7.37 -6.72
CA HIS A 53 1.36 -6.86 -6.28
C HIS A 53 0.92 -5.64 -7.09
N ARG A 54 1.82 -4.69 -7.33
CA ARG A 54 1.66 -3.54 -8.24
C ARG A 54 0.71 -2.41 -7.81
N ASP A 55 -0.06 -2.59 -6.73
CA ASP A 55 -1.02 -1.62 -6.18
C ASP A 55 -0.99 -1.64 -4.64
N ILE A 56 0.20 -1.62 -4.05
CA ILE A 56 0.34 -1.57 -2.59
C ILE A 56 -0.01 -0.16 -2.12
N LYS A 57 -1.08 -0.07 -1.34
CA LYS A 57 -1.58 1.16 -0.71
C LYS A 57 -2.42 0.77 0.51
N PRO A 58 -2.69 1.68 1.46
CA PRO A 58 -3.39 1.33 2.68
C PRO A 58 -4.83 0.83 2.44
N HIS A 59 -5.47 1.27 1.36
CA HIS A 59 -6.80 0.79 0.96
C HIS A 59 -6.81 -0.71 0.59
N ASN A 60 -5.66 -1.23 0.15
CA ASN A 60 -5.47 -2.63 -0.22
C ASN A 60 -4.85 -3.47 0.91
N VAL A 61 -4.83 -2.93 2.14
CA VAL A 61 -4.46 -3.69 3.35
C VAL A 61 -5.68 -3.72 4.25
N LEU A 62 -6.33 -4.87 4.37
CA LEU A 62 -7.50 -5.05 5.21
C LEU A 62 -7.07 -5.36 6.64
N VAL A 63 -7.75 -4.76 7.61
CA VAL A 63 -7.60 -5.07 9.04
C VAL A 63 -8.77 -5.96 9.47
N LYS A 64 -8.47 -7.03 10.20
CA LYS A 64 -9.47 -7.91 10.78
C LYS A 64 -9.02 -8.37 12.17
N GLY A 65 -9.64 -7.83 13.21
CA GLY A 65 -9.23 -8.08 14.58
C GLY A 65 -7.77 -7.68 14.80
N ASP A 66 -6.91 -8.65 15.10
CA ASP A 66 -5.48 -8.46 15.33
C ASP A 66 -4.60 -8.72 14.09
N ARG A 67 -5.21 -8.96 12.92
CA ARG A 67 -4.51 -9.33 11.68
C ARG A 67 -4.67 -8.30 10.58
N VAL A 68 -3.71 -8.31 9.67
CA VAL A 68 -3.78 -7.60 8.38
C VAL A 68 -3.65 -8.55 7.20
N LEU A 69 -4.34 -8.21 6.12
CA LEU A 69 -4.42 -8.99 4.90
C LEU A 69 -4.13 -8.07 3.71
N LEU A 70 -3.12 -8.42 2.91
CA LEU A 70 -2.86 -7.74 1.64
C LEU A 70 -3.86 -8.25 0.60
N THR A 71 -4.58 -7.34 -0.07
CA THR A 71 -5.70 -7.65 -0.99
C THR A 71 -5.55 -6.92 -2.33
N ASP A 72 -6.49 -7.18 -3.24
CA ASP A 72 -6.58 -6.58 -4.57
C ASP A 72 -5.36 -6.86 -5.45
N PHE A 73 -5.21 -8.14 -5.77
CA PHE A 73 -4.30 -8.65 -6.78
C PHE A 73 -4.85 -8.44 -8.21
N GLY A 74 -5.84 -7.56 -8.41
CA GLY A 74 -6.51 -7.36 -9.70
C GLY A 74 -5.59 -6.88 -10.83
N ILE A 75 -4.43 -6.30 -10.48
CA ILE A 75 -3.37 -5.92 -11.43
C ILE A 75 -2.07 -6.70 -11.23
N ALA A 76 -2.08 -7.71 -10.37
CA ALA A 76 -0.92 -8.53 -10.08
C ALA A 76 -0.48 -9.32 -11.32
N LEU A 77 0.82 -9.54 -11.47
CA LEU A 77 1.36 -10.28 -12.61
C LEU A 77 2.40 -11.30 -12.16
N ASP A 78 2.19 -12.54 -12.58
CA ASP A 78 3.19 -13.60 -12.57
C ASP A 78 4.33 -13.22 -13.53
N TRP A 79 5.55 -13.14 -13.00
CA TRP A 79 6.71 -12.73 -13.79
C TRP A 79 7.52 -13.88 -14.38
N GLU A 80 7.16 -15.15 -14.14
CA GLU A 80 7.86 -16.29 -14.75
C GLU A 80 7.76 -16.29 -16.29
N ASN A 81 6.75 -15.63 -16.88
CA ASN A 81 6.50 -15.66 -18.33
C ASN A 81 6.61 -14.33 -19.09
N LEU A 82 6.87 -13.17 -18.46
CA LEU A 82 6.80 -11.87 -19.16
C LEU A 82 7.90 -10.87 -18.75
N SER A 83 8.84 -10.65 -19.68
CA SER A 83 9.91 -9.63 -19.60
C SER A 83 9.43 -8.21 -19.90
N ARG A 84 8.16 -8.02 -20.28
CA ARG A 84 7.56 -6.72 -20.57
C ARG A 84 6.06 -6.78 -20.36
N SER A 85 5.53 -5.92 -19.49
CA SER A 85 4.16 -5.43 -19.66
C SER A 85 4.00 -4.13 -18.85
N THR A 86 3.89 -3.03 -19.57
CA THR A 86 3.45 -1.72 -19.10
C THR A 86 1.93 -1.82 -18.94
N THR A 87 1.44 -1.77 -17.70
CA THR A 87 0.00 -1.68 -17.44
C THR A 87 -0.22 -0.33 -16.79
N THR A 88 -0.90 0.56 -17.51
CA THR A 88 -1.35 1.88 -17.05
C THR A 88 -2.45 1.68 -16.00
N ALA A 89 -2.17 2.01 -14.74
CA ALA A 89 -3.16 2.05 -13.67
C ALA A 89 -3.66 3.50 -13.52
N ASP A 90 -4.83 3.77 -14.08
CA ASP A 90 -5.38 5.11 -14.30
C ASP A 90 -6.24 5.60 -13.11
N SER A 91 -5.63 5.71 -11.92
CA SER A 91 -6.27 6.46 -10.83
C SER A 91 -5.25 7.29 -10.08
N GLY A 92 -5.41 8.63 -10.11
CA GLY A 92 -4.56 9.63 -9.46
C GLY A 92 -4.09 9.28 -8.04
N LYS A 93 -4.92 8.54 -7.27
CA LYS A 93 -4.65 8.12 -5.90
C LYS A 93 -3.65 6.96 -5.75
N THR A 94 -3.45 6.12 -6.76
CA THR A 94 -2.41 5.07 -6.71
C THR A 94 -1.01 5.65 -7.00
N TRP A 95 -0.92 6.73 -7.78
CA TRP A 95 0.36 7.32 -8.17
C TRP A 95 1.18 7.85 -7.00
N VAL A 96 0.54 8.26 -5.89
CA VAL A 96 1.26 8.73 -4.69
C VAL A 96 2.10 7.63 -4.01
N TYR A 97 1.84 6.36 -4.32
CA TYR A 97 2.61 5.21 -3.86
C TYR A 97 3.54 4.66 -4.95
N ALA A 98 3.58 5.27 -6.13
CA ALA A 98 4.34 4.76 -7.27
C ALA A 98 5.85 4.98 -7.07
N ALA A 99 6.62 3.94 -7.39
CA ALA A 99 8.07 4.05 -7.49
C ALA A 99 8.48 5.01 -8.61
N PRO A 100 9.64 5.67 -8.51
CA PRO A 100 10.07 6.66 -9.51
C PRO A 100 10.18 6.07 -10.92
N GLU A 101 10.62 4.82 -11.05
CA GLU A 101 10.64 4.11 -12.33
C GLU A 101 9.23 3.81 -12.86
N VAL A 102 8.24 3.62 -11.99
CA VAL A 102 6.83 3.44 -12.39
C VAL A 102 6.25 4.75 -12.90
N ALA A 103 6.52 5.86 -12.19
CA ALA A 103 6.10 7.20 -12.60
C ALA A 103 6.71 7.62 -13.95
N ARG A 104 7.94 7.20 -14.23
CA ARG A 104 8.62 7.43 -15.52
C ARG A 104 8.27 6.42 -16.62
N TYR A 105 7.31 5.52 -16.39
CA TYR A 105 6.95 4.45 -17.33
C TYR A 105 8.12 3.54 -17.72
N GLU A 106 9.12 3.42 -16.85
CA GLU A 106 10.28 2.56 -17.01
C GLU A 106 9.95 1.11 -16.60
N LYS A 107 10.94 0.21 -16.78
CA LYS A 107 10.79 -1.19 -16.38
C LYS A 107 10.71 -1.31 -14.86
N ARG A 108 9.54 -1.68 -14.35
CA ARG A 108 9.34 -2.03 -12.93
C ARG A 108 9.64 -3.49 -12.61
N ASN A 109 10.21 -3.75 -11.44
CA ASN A 109 10.43 -5.08 -10.87
C ASN A 109 9.79 -5.16 -9.46
N THR A 110 10.17 -6.15 -8.64
CA THR A 110 9.67 -6.30 -7.26
C THR A 110 10.08 -5.14 -6.34
N ALA A 111 11.14 -4.39 -6.66
CA ALA A 111 11.55 -3.22 -5.89
C ALA A 111 10.51 -2.08 -5.94
N ALA A 112 9.70 -2.02 -7.01
CA ALA A 112 8.60 -1.06 -7.09
C ALA A 112 7.53 -1.33 -6.02
N ASP A 113 7.24 -2.60 -5.72
CA ASP A 113 6.33 -2.97 -4.61
C ASP A 113 6.95 -2.59 -3.25
N VAL A 114 8.28 -2.75 -3.09
CA VAL A 114 8.99 -2.36 -1.86
C VAL A 114 8.95 -0.86 -1.65
N TRP A 115 9.06 -0.06 -2.72
CA TRP A 115 8.88 1.38 -2.66
C TRP A 115 7.48 1.75 -2.17
N SER A 116 6.44 1.18 -2.80
CA SER A 116 5.05 1.42 -2.39
C SER A 116 4.80 1.02 -0.94
N LEU A 117 5.39 -0.09 -0.48
CA LEU A 117 5.36 -0.49 0.93
C LEU A 117 6.05 0.54 1.84
N GLY A 118 7.18 1.09 1.41
CA GLY A 118 7.88 2.18 2.12
C GLY A 118 7.00 3.41 2.31
N CYS A 119 6.25 3.80 1.28
CA CYS A 119 5.26 4.89 1.39
C CYS A 119 4.17 4.57 2.42
N VAL A 120 3.63 3.35 2.43
CA VAL A 120 2.64 2.91 3.45
C VAL A 120 3.25 2.95 4.85
N PHE A 121 4.48 2.48 5.02
CA PHE A 121 5.19 2.51 6.31
C PHE A 121 5.43 3.94 6.81
N MET A 122 5.71 4.88 5.91
CA MET A 122 5.84 6.29 6.28
C MET A 122 4.54 6.84 6.88
N GLU A 123 3.39 6.54 6.26
CA GLU A 123 2.07 6.91 6.81
C GLU A 123 1.81 6.27 8.18
N MET A 124 2.13 4.98 8.34
CA MET A 124 2.01 4.29 9.62
C MET A 124 2.89 4.92 10.71
N VAL A 125 4.13 5.32 10.37
CA VAL A 125 5.03 6.02 11.31
C VAL A 125 4.46 7.36 11.72
N THR A 126 3.91 8.13 10.79
CA THR A 126 3.22 9.41 11.08
C THR A 126 2.14 9.22 12.14
N VAL A 127 1.26 8.23 11.95
CA VAL A 127 0.19 7.93 12.92
C VAL A 127 0.76 7.48 14.27
N LEU A 128 1.80 6.64 14.27
CA LEU A 128 2.47 6.22 15.51
C LEU A 128 3.17 7.38 16.25
N LYS A 129 3.45 8.48 15.57
CA LYS A 129 4.00 9.72 16.16
C LYS A 129 2.92 10.67 16.68
N GLY A 130 1.65 10.30 16.55
CA GLY A 130 0.52 11.11 16.99
C GLY A 130 0.10 12.17 15.97
N GLU A 131 0.57 12.08 14.73
CA GLU A 131 0.20 12.99 13.64
C GLU A 131 -0.82 12.34 12.71
N ILE A 132 -1.55 13.16 11.94
CA ILE A 132 -2.46 12.68 10.90
C ILE A 132 -1.75 12.60 9.54
N VAL A 133 -2.13 11.62 8.71
CA VAL A 133 -1.55 11.44 7.37
C VAL A 133 -1.73 12.67 6.48
N ALA A 134 -2.85 13.40 6.64
CA ALA A 134 -3.08 14.63 5.89
C ALA A 134 -2.01 15.70 6.17
N ALA A 135 -1.59 15.87 7.43
CA ALA A 135 -0.55 16.81 7.81
C ALA A 135 0.81 16.44 7.21
N MET A 136 1.15 15.15 7.19
CA MET A 136 2.34 14.64 6.51
C MET A 136 2.32 14.95 5.01
N ARG A 137 1.17 14.76 4.35
CA ARG A 137 1.03 15.06 2.91
C ARG A 137 1.18 16.55 2.62
N SER A 138 0.53 17.41 3.40
CA SER A 138 0.70 18.87 3.29
C SER A 138 2.16 19.28 3.49
N PHE A 139 2.85 18.70 4.48
CA PHE A 139 4.28 18.93 4.70
C PHE A 139 5.11 18.57 3.46
N PHE A 140 4.90 17.41 2.86
CA PHE A 140 5.63 17.04 1.64
C PHE A 140 5.28 17.92 0.44
N GLU A 141 4.02 18.30 0.28
CA GLU A 141 3.60 19.22 -0.78
C GLU A 141 4.30 20.59 -0.65
N GLU A 142 4.36 21.15 0.55
CA GLU A 142 5.05 22.41 0.81
C GLU A 142 6.57 22.32 0.58
N GLN A 143 7.21 21.24 1.04
CA GLN A 143 8.66 21.07 0.94
C GLN A 143 9.14 20.65 -0.46
N SER A 144 8.28 20.03 -1.24
CA SER A 144 8.62 19.58 -2.61
C SER A 144 8.62 20.71 -3.65
N GLY A 145 8.06 21.88 -3.33
CA GLY A 145 8.03 23.04 -4.23
C GLY A 145 7.35 22.72 -5.58
N ASN A 146 7.88 23.25 -6.69
CA ASN A 146 7.41 22.91 -8.05
C ASN A 146 7.78 21.48 -8.49
N TYR A 147 8.63 20.78 -7.74
CA TYR A 147 8.91 19.37 -7.96
C TYR A 147 7.84 18.55 -7.25
N ARG A 148 6.64 18.58 -7.82
CA ARG A 148 5.62 17.60 -7.45
C ARG A 148 6.25 16.22 -7.57
N PHE A 149 6.35 15.49 -6.47
CA PHE A 149 6.63 14.05 -6.48
C PHE A 149 5.38 13.32 -7.02
N TYR A 150 4.88 13.71 -8.20
CA TYR A 150 3.71 13.16 -8.88
C TYR A 150 3.95 13.21 -10.39
#